data_AF-A0A7V8BEL7-F1
#
_entry.id   AF-A0A7V8BEL7-F1
#
_cell.length_a   1.000
_cell.length_b   1.000
_cell.length_c   1.000
_cell.angle_alpha   90.00
_cell.angle_beta   90.00
_cell.angle_gamma   90.00
#
_symmetry.space_group_name_H-M   'P 1'
#
loop_
_entity.id
_entity.type
_entity.pdbx_description
1 polymer ?
#
loop_
_entity_poly.entity_id
_entity_poly.type
_entity_poly.pdbx_seq_one_letter_code
_entity_poly.pdbx_strand_id
1 'polypeptide(L)'
;AVARSAFARLGVAPSEDPLPEMTIFTRSDHYAFMRAGVPGLMLFPGASRRDGQRRWFGSVHHTPRDRFDQGIDWGAAVTYATANLLIGSEVANQRERPRWIGTPFFRREE
;
A
#
# COMPACT_ATOMS: atom_id res chain seq x y z
N ALA A 1 -12.42 6.51 2.50
CA ALA A 1 -12.93 6.60 3.89
C ALA A 1 -12.45 5.41 4.72
N VAL A 2 -12.74 4.18 4.28
CA VAL A 2 -12.34 2.92 4.94
C VAL A 2 -10.88 2.87 5.37
N ALA A 3 -9.94 3.03 4.43
CA ALA A 3 -8.51 3.01 4.76
C ALA A 3 -8.11 4.05 5.80
N ARG A 4 -8.62 5.29 5.67
CA ARG A 4 -8.36 6.37 6.64
C ARG A 4 -8.92 6.06 8.03
N SER A 5 -10.10 5.45 8.11
CA SER A 5 -10.71 4.97 9.37
C SER A 5 -9.83 3.90 10.03
N ALA A 6 -9.40 2.88 9.27
CA ALA A 6 -8.52 1.83 9.77
C ALA A 6 -7.18 2.39 10.28
N PHE A 7 -6.57 3.33 9.54
CA PHE A 7 -5.34 3.99 9.98
C PHE A 7 -5.51 4.79 11.27
N ALA A 8 -6.59 5.56 11.39
CA ALA A 8 -6.89 6.33 12.60
C ALA A 8 -7.07 5.43 13.84
N ARG A 9 -7.73 4.28 13.69
CA ARG A 9 -7.89 3.27 14.78
C ARG A 9 -6.56 2.70 15.26
N LEU A 10 -5.55 2.67 14.39
CA LEU A 10 -4.21 2.17 14.69
C LEU A 10 -3.23 3.29 15.06
N GLY A 11 -3.69 4.55 15.14
CA GLY A 11 -2.83 5.69 15.45
C GLY A 11 -1.78 5.98 14.37
N VAL A 12 -2.01 5.56 13.13
CA VAL A 12 -1.11 5.82 11.99
C VAL A 12 -1.74 6.79 11.00
N ALA A 13 -0.90 7.51 10.27
CA ALA A 13 -1.32 8.43 9.22
C ALA A 13 -0.73 7.99 7.87
N PRO A 14 -1.46 8.15 6.75
CA PRO A 14 -0.88 8.00 5.43
C PRO A 14 0.13 9.13 5.17
N SER A 15 1.15 8.85 4.36
CA SER A 15 2.08 9.86 3.84
C SER A 15 2.04 9.89 2.32
N GLU A 16 2.68 10.90 1.74
CA GLU A 16 3.02 10.88 0.32
C GLU A 16 3.99 9.72 0.00
N ASP A 17 4.01 9.30 -1.27
CA ASP A 17 4.98 8.33 -1.78
C ASP A 17 6.40 8.93 -1.63
N PRO A 18 7.30 8.30 -0.87
CA PRO A 18 8.64 8.80 -0.64
C PRO A 18 9.58 8.49 -1.81
N LEU A 19 9.18 7.75 -2.85
CA LEU A 19 10.00 7.44 -4.03
C LEU A 19 9.14 7.41 -5.30
N PRO A 20 8.43 8.51 -5.65
CA PRO A 20 7.48 8.52 -6.77
C PRO A 20 8.15 8.20 -8.11
N GLU A 21 9.44 8.50 -8.27
CA GLU A 21 10.23 8.18 -9.45
C GLU A 21 10.33 6.67 -9.72
N MET A 22 10.13 5.84 -8.69
CA MET A 22 10.21 4.37 -8.81
C MET A 22 8.93 3.75 -9.36
N THR A 23 7.84 4.53 -9.46
CA THR A 23 6.54 4.10 -10.00
C THR A 23 6.02 2.78 -9.39
N ILE A 24 6.29 2.52 -8.12
CA ILE A 24 6.03 1.22 -7.46
C ILE A 24 4.55 0.82 -7.54
N PHE A 25 3.66 1.80 -7.47
CA PHE A 25 2.22 1.60 -7.60
C PHE A 25 1.83 0.83 -8.89
N THR A 26 2.48 1.10 -10.02
CA THR A 26 2.11 0.45 -11.30
C THR A 26 2.83 -0.89 -11.52
N ARG A 27 3.66 -1.33 -10.58
CA ARG A 27 4.59 -2.46 -10.73
C ARG A 27 4.19 -3.70 -9.93
N SER A 28 2.94 -3.79 -9.48
CA SER A 28 2.41 -4.90 -8.67
C SER A 28 1.02 -5.31 -9.16
N ASP A 29 0.56 -6.49 -8.75
CA ASP A 29 -0.60 -7.19 -9.31
C ASP A 29 -1.91 -6.38 -9.27
N HIS A 30 -2.09 -5.57 -8.23
CA HIS A 30 -3.26 -4.71 -8.05
C HIS A 30 -3.48 -3.76 -9.24
N TYR A 31 -2.41 -3.39 -9.96
CA TYR A 31 -2.48 -2.47 -11.09
C TYR A 31 -3.36 -2.99 -12.23
N ALA A 32 -3.32 -4.30 -12.53
CA ALA A 32 -4.13 -4.89 -13.58
C ALA A 32 -5.64 -4.76 -13.29
N PHE A 33 -6.03 -4.97 -12.02
CA PHE A 33 -7.42 -4.79 -11.58
C PHE A 33 -7.88 -3.34 -11.68
N MET A 34 -7.01 -2.40 -11.31
CA MET A 34 -7.30 -0.97 -11.40
C MET A 34 -7.48 -0.51 -12.84
N ARG A 35 -6.68 -1.00 -13.78
CA ARG A 35 -6.87 -0.73 -15.21
C ARG A 35 -8.20 -1.28 -15.75
N ALA A 36 -8.70 -2.37 -15.17
CA ALA A 36 -10.04 -2.90 -15.48
C ALA A 36 -11.18 -2.14 -14.78
N GLY A 37 -10.87 -1.08 -14.02
CA GLY A 37 -11.84 -0.24 -13.33
C GLY A 37 -12.18 -0.68 -11.90
N VAL A 38 -11.51 -1.70 -11.36
CA VAL A 38 -11.73 -2.17 -9.99
C VAL A 38 -11.06 -1.19 -9.01
N PRO A 39 -11.79 -0.56 -8.07
CA PRO A 39 -11.19 0.28 -7.05
C PRO A 39 -10.22 -0.49 -6.17
N GLY A 40 -9.06 0.09 -5.91
CA GLY A 40 -8.06 -0.54 -5.05
C GLY A 40 -7.16 0.48 -4.38
N LEU A 41 -6.23 -0.03 -3.59
CA LEU A 41 -5.15 0.73 -2.97
C LEU A 41 -3.92 -0.17 -2.83
N MET A 42 -2.74 0.44 -2.79
CA MET A 42 -1.51 -0.22 -2.38
C MET A 42 -1.14 0.29 -1.00
N LEU A 43 -0.93 -0.61 -0.05
CA LEU A 43 -0.27 -0.27 1.20
C LEU A 43 1.20 -0.56 1.07
N PHE A 44 2.03 0.37 1.51
CA PHE A 44 3.47 0.18 1.57
C PHE A 44 3.98 0.66 2.93
N PRO A 45 4.72 -0.17 3.68
CA PRO A 45 5.12 0.16 5.03
C PRO A 45 6.12 1.32 5.08
N GLY A 46 5.89 2.23 6.03
CA GLY A 46 6.90 3.14 6.59
C GLY A 46 7.66 4.02 5.58
N ALA A 47 6.93 4.90 4.90
CA ALA A 47 7.50 5.91 4.00
C ALA A 47 8.31 7.03 4.69
N SER A 48 8.36 7.07 6.03
CA SER A 48 9.08 8.08 6.81
C SER A 48 10.61 7.96 6.75
N ARG A 49 11.16 7.04 5.94
CA ARG A 49 12.60 6.86 5.72
C ARG A 49 12.94 6.70 4.24
N ARG A 50 12.69 7.74 3.42
CA ARG A 50 13.05 7.81 1.99
C ARG A 50 14.44 7.22 1.71
N ASP A 51 15.45 7.61 2.48
CA ASP A 51 16.82 7.15 2.28
C ASP A 51 17.02 5.66 2.59
N GLY A 52 16.33 5.15 3.61
CA GLY A 52 16.34 3.74 3.96
C GLY A 52 15.74 2.89 2.85
N GLN A 53 14.56 3.29 2.35
CA GLN A 53 13.91 2.62 1.23
C GLN A 53 14.74 2.71 -0.05
N ARG A 54 15.31 3.87 -0.37
CA ARG A 54 16.19 4.04 -1.56
C ARG A 54 17.38 3.10 -1.49
N ARG A 55 18.06 3.02 -0.34
CA ARG A 55 19.19 2.10 -0.15
C ARG A 55 18.77 0.64 -0.27
N TRP A 56 17.63 0.27 0.31
CA TRP A 56 17.11 -1.09 0.25
C TRP A 56 16.78 -1.50 -1.19
N PHE A 57 16.02 -0.68 -1.94
CA PHE A 57 15.71 -0.94 -3.34
C PHE A 57 16.96 -0.98 -4.25
N GLY A 58 17.97 -0.17 -3.96
CA GLY A 58 19.19 -0.10 -4.78
C GLY A 58 20.22 -1.20 -4.52
N SER A 59 20.20 -1.85 -3.35
CA SER A 59 21.28 -2.76 -2.94
C SER A 59 20.83 -4.12 -2.38
N VAL A 60 19.55 -4.25 -2.02
CA VAL A 60 19.01 -5.45 -1.38
C VAL A 60 17.94 -6.11 -2.24
N HIS A 61 16.93 -5.35 -2.67
CA HIS A 61 15.81 -5.86 -3.48
C HIS A 61 16.29 -6.64 -4.71
N HIS A 62 15.70 -7.82 -4.97
CA HIS A 62 16.08 -8.72 -6.07
C HIS A 62 17.55 -9.17 -6.05
N THR A 63 18.16 -9.27 -4.87
CA THR A 63 19.51 -9.84 -4.69
C THR A 63 19.52 -10.92 -3.62
N PRO A 64 20.58 -11.75 -3.53
CA PRO A 64 20.73 -12.71 -2.43
C PRO A 64 20.82 -12.08 -1.02
N ARG A 65 20.93 -10.74 -0.93
CA ARG A 65 20.88 -10.01 0.34
C ARG A 65 19.46 -9.84 0.87
N ASP A 66 18.45 -10.08 0.05
CA ASP A 66 17.03 -10.03 0.46
C ASP A 66 16.67 -11.28 1.28
N ARG A 67 17.08 -11.25 2.55
CA ARG A 67 16.97 -12.35 3.51
C ARG A 67 15.90 -12.06 4.56
N PHE A 68 15.44 -13.08 5.28
CA PHE A 68 14.43 -12.88 6.33
C PHE A 68 14.99 -12.19 7.59
N ASP A 69 16.31 -12.17 7.77
CA ASP A 69 17.03 -11.71 8.97
C ASP A 69 17.53 -10.27 8.86
N GLN A 70 16.79 -9.40 8.16
CA GLN A 70 17.14 -7.98 7.94
C GLN A 70 16.78 -7.03 9.10
N GLY A 71 16.47 -7.56 10.29
CA GLY A 71 16.03 -6.75 11.43
C GLY A 71 14.59 -6.24 11.28
N ILE A 72 13.66 -7.15 10.94
CA ILE A 72 12.24 -6.85 10.79
C ILE A 72 11.68 -6.24 12.08
N ASP A 73 11.04 -5.08 11.97
CA ASP A 73 10.21 -4.52 13.03
C ASP A 73 8.86 -5.28 13.05
N TRP A 74 8.77 -6.26 13.95
CA TRP A 74 7.56 -7.07 14.10
C TRP A 74 6.36 -6.26 14.61
N GLY A 75 6.58 -5.19 15.37
CA GLY A 75 5.50 -4.29 15.79
C GLY A 75 4.89 -3.57 14.60
N ALA A 76 5.74 -3.04 13.71
CA ALA A 76 5.30 -2.47 12.45
C ALA A 76 4.60 -3.50 11.53
N ALA A 77 5.09 -4.74 11.50
CA ALA A 77 4.46 -5.83 10.75
C ALA A 77 3.05 -6.15 11.26
N VAL A 78 2.86 -6.21 12.60
CA VAL A 78 1.53 -6.39 13.22
C VAL A 78 0.60 -5.23 12.86
N THR A 79 1.07 -3.99 12.95
CA THR A 79 0.28 -2.80 12.55
C THR A 79 -0.12 -2.87 11.07
N TYR A 80 0.82 -3.23 10.19
CA TYR A 80 0.58 -3.36 8.75
C TYR A 80 -0.44 -4.47 8.43
N ALA A 81 -0.29 -5.65 9.04
CA ALA A 81 -1.22 -6.76 8.87
C ALA A 81 -2.62 -6.40 9.40
N THR A 82 -2.69 -5.75 10.57
CA THR A 82 -3.95 -5.32 11.18
C THR A 82 -4.65 -4.28 10.32
N ALA A 83 -3.92 -3.33 9.73
CA ALA A 83 -4.50 -2.35 8.80
C ALA A 83 -5.14 -3.04 7.58
N ASN A 84 -4.46 -4.00 6.96
CA ASN A 84 -5.01 -4.78 5.85
C ASN A 84 -6.27 -5.56 6.27
N LEU A 85 -6.24 -6.20 7.44
CA LEU A 85 -7.39 -6.93 7.96
C LEU A 85 -8.60 -6.01 8.20
N LEU A 86 -8.40 -4.87 8.85
CA LEU A 86 -9.49 -3.92 9.13
C LEU A 86 -10.08 -3.36 7.83
N ILE A 87 -9.24 -3.01 6.86
CA ILE A 87 -9.70 -2.52 5.56
C ILE A 87 -10.48 -3.60 4.82
N GLY A 88 -9.91 -4.81 4.71
CA GLY A 88 -10.56 -5.92 4.01
C GLY A 88 -11.89 -6.30 4.66
N SER A 89 -11.93 -6.37 5.99
CA SER A 89 -13.14 -6.65 6.75
C SER A 89 -14.20 -5.56 6.57
N GLU A 90 -13.83 -4.28 6.66
CA GLU A 90 -14.79 -3.19 6.50
C GLU A 90 -15.31 -3.11 5.06
N VAL A 91 -14.46 -3.28 4.04
CA VAL A 91 -14.89 -3.33 2.63
C VAL A 91 -15.81 -4.52 2.37
N ALA A 92 -15.50 -5.71 2.91
CA ALA A 92 -16.30 -6.91 2.69
C ALA A 92 -17.69 -6.83 3.36
N ASN A 93 -17.82 -6.09 4.46
CA ASN A 93 -19.07 -5.96 5.21
C ASN A 93 -19.88 -4.70 4.85
N GLN A 94 -19.45 -3.90 3.87
CA GLN A 94 -20.19 -2.74 3.42
C GLN A 94 -21.39 -3.13 2.54
N ARG A 95 -22.52 -2.44 2.74
CA ARG A 95 -23.70 -2.58 1.88
C ARG A 95 -23.46 -2.08 0.46
N GLU A 96 -22.69 -1.01 0.32
CA GLU A 96 -22.31 -0.45 -0.96
C GLU A 96 -20.96 -0.96 -1.42
N ARG A 97 -20.80 -1.14 -2.74
CA ARG A 97 -19.51 -1.47 -3.33
C ARG A 97 -18.53 -0.30 -3.15
N PRO A 98 -17.23 -0.56 -2.92
CA PRO A 98 -16.23 0.49 -2.90
C PRO A 98 -16.20 1.23 -4.24
N ARG A 99 -15.91 2.53 -4.18
CA ARG A 99 -15.83 3.42 -5.35
C ARG A 99 -14.52 4.21 -5.32
N TRP A 100 -14.07 4.63 -6.50
CA TRP A 100 -13.00 5.62 -6.61
C TRP A 100 -13.41 6.93 -5.95
N ILE A 101 -12.46 7.59 -5.27
CA ILE A 101 -12.66 8.93 -4.72
C ILE A 101 -12.11 9.94 -5.73
N GLY A 102 -12.96 10.82 -6.23
CA GLY A 102 -12.60 11.78 -7.28
C GLY A 102 -12.58 11.15 -8.68
N THR A 103 -11.95 11.85 -9.64
CA THR A 103 -11.81 11.36 -11.01
C THR A 103 -10.86 10.16 -11.03
N PRO A 104 -11.29 8.98 -11.53
CA PRO A 104 -10.38 7.83 -11.64
C PRO A 104 -9.19 8.19 -12.52
N PHE A 105 -7.97 8.03 -11.99
CA PHE A 105 -6.74 8.20 -12.76
C PHE A 105 -6.64 7.14 -13.89
N PHE A 106 -7.20 5.95 -13.66
CA PHE A 106 -7.30 4.86 -14.61
C PHE A 106 -8.75 4.74 -15.08
N ARG A 107 -9.13 5.54 -16.09
CA ARG A 107 -10.40 5.34 -16.79
C ARG A 107 -10.18 4.25 -17.85
N ARG A 108 -11.16 3.38 -18.09
CA ARG A 108 -11.24 2.66 -19.36
C ARG A 108 -11.36 3.73 -20.45
N GLU A 109 -10.45 3.73 -21.42
CA GLU A 109 -10.77 4.28 -22.73
C GLU A 109 -11.83 3.35 -23.33
N GLU A 110 -12.97 3.92 -23.74
CA GLU A 110 -13.97 3.24 -24.58
C GLU A 110 -13.52 3.27 -26.04
#